data_AF-A0A4S2F8P2-F1
#
_entry.id   AF-A0A4S2F8P2-F1
#
_cell.length_a   1.000
_cell.length_b   1.000
_cell.length_c   1.000
_cell.angle_alpha   90.00
_cell.angle_beta   90.00
_cell.angle_gamma   90.00
#
_symmetry.space_group_name_H-M   'P 1'
#
loop_
_entity.id
_entity.type
_entity.pdbx_description
1 polymer ?
#
loop_
_entity_poly.entity_id
_entity_poly.type
_entity_poly.pdbx_seq_one_letter_code
_entity_poly.pdbx_strand_id
1 'polypeptide(L)'
;QSLIDSGFSQALIRKQNRTEVDNSTVFYFNIAVGFVLYLLFYISAPWVADFYGLPELSLVMRVVCLGIIFNSLAVVQRALLIVRIDFKTQAKASLIAAVISGVAGIMLAYTGFGVWALVCQQLVNLGINTLLLWIFSKWKPMRTYSWKSF
;
A
#
# COMPACT_ATOMS: atom_id res chain seq x y z
N GLN A 1 4.40 10.32 -7.44
CA GLN A 1 4.97 9.14 -6.73
C GLN A 1 6.37 9.53 -6.24
N SER A 2 6.50 10.42 -5.24
CA SER A 2 7.84 10.98 -4.89
C SER A 2 8.01 11.51 -3.45
N LEU A 3 6.95 11.98 -2.77
CA LEU A 3 7.09 12.56 -1.42
C LEU A 3 6.80 11.56 -0.29
N ILE A 4 5.79 10.72 -0.44
CA ILE A 4 5.35 9.79 0.61
C ILE A 4 6.30 8.57 0.74
N ASP A 5 6.75 8.01 -0.39
CA ASP A 5 7.68 6.87 -0.41
C ASP A 5 9.04 7.18 0.24
N SER A 6 9.52 8.43 0.09
CA SER A 6 10.85 8.83 0.55
C SER A 6 10.88 9.32 2.00
N GLY A 7 9.83 9.99 2.49
CA GLY A 7 9.84 10.59 3.84
C GLY A 7 9.74 9.55 4.96
N PHE A 8 8.76 8.64 4.86
CA PHE A 8 8.49 7.66 5.92
C PHE A 8 9.47 6.48 5.91
N SER A 9 9.82 5.97 4.72
CA SER A 9 10.80 4.88 4.60
C SER A 9 12.19 5.30 5.08
N GLN A 10 12.65 6.53 4.78
CA GLN A 10 13.96 6.99 5.24
C GLN A 10 14.02 7.32 6.74
N ALA A 11 12.94 7.88 7.32
CA ALA A 11 12.85 8.04 8.77
C ALA A 11 12.87 6.69 9.49
N LEU A 12 12.30 5.65 8.88
CA LEU A 12 12.42 4.29 9.37
C LEU A 12 13.87 3.79 9.26
N ILE A 13 14.49 3.90 8.10
CA ILE A 13 15.79 3.25 7.83
C ILE A 13 16.91 3.81 8.71
N ARG A 14 16.76 5.01 9.29
CA ARG A 14 17.84 5.71 10.01
C ARG A 14 18.14 5.26 11.45
N LYS A 15 17.35 4.35 12.07
CA LYS A 15 17.64 3.82 13.42
C LYS A 15 18.20 2.40 13.30
N GLN A 16 19.52 2.26 13.40
CA GLN A 16 20.28 1.04 13.11
C GLN A 16 20.28 -0.01 14.25
N ASN A 17 19.69 0.32 15.41
CA ASN A 17 19.48 -0.59 16.56
C ASN A 17 17.98 -0.88 16.71
N ARG A 18 17.43 -1.81 15.92
CA ARG A 18 15.98 -2.10 15.97
C ARG A 18 15.69 -3.38 16.74
N THR A 19 14.91 -3.25 17.80
CA THR A 19 14.21 -4.38 18.42
C THR A 19 12.91 -4.62 17.64
N GLU A 20 12.40 -5.86 17.57
CA GLU A 20 11.17 -6.19 16.82
C GLU A 20 9.95 -5.31 17.20
N VAL A 21 9.97 -4.75 18.40
CA VAL A 21 8.93 -3.87 18.93
C VAL A 21 8.85 -2.53 18.19
N ASP A 22 9.97 -1.97 17.73
CA ASP A 22 9.95 -0.71 16.95
C ASP A 22 9.23 -0.89 15.62
N ASN A 23 9.40 -2.05 14.98
CA ASN A 23 8.73 -2.37 13.72
C ASN A 23 7.22 -2.50 13.91
N SER A 24 6.76 -3.09 15.02
CA SER A 24 5.33 -3.15 15.37
C SER A 24 4.76 -1.75 15.63
N THR A 25 5.43 -0.89 16.39
CA THR A 25 4.97 0.49 16.66
C THR A 25 4.83 1.30 15.38
N VAL A 26 5.83 1.22 14.51
CA VAL A 26 5.77 1.86 13.19
C VAL A 26 4.63 1.31 12.35
N PHE A 27 4.41 -0.01 12.36
CA PHE A 27 3.35 -0.64 11.60
C PHE A 27 1.97 -0.11 12.03
N TYR A 28 1.70 -0.07 13.33
CA TYR A 28 0.46 0.50 13.86
C TYR A 28 0.33 2.00 13.55
N PHE A 29 1.42 2.77 13.64
CA PHE A 29 1.43 4.18 13.30
C PHE A 29 1.13 4.41 11.81
N ASN A 30 1.76 3.65 10.91
CA ASN A 30 1.51 3.72 9.47
C ASN A 30 0.08 3.34 9.11
N ILE A 31 -0.49 2.32 9.77
CA ILE A 31 -1.90 1.96 9.61
C ILE A 31 -2.80 3.08 10.10
N ALA A 32 -2.51 3.67 11.27
CA ALA A 32 -3.31 4.78 11.81
C ALA A 32 -3.28 6.00 10.88
N VAL A 33 -2.10 6.41 10.43
CA VAL A 33 -1.94 7.52 9.48
C VAL A 33 -2.62 7.21 8.15
N GLY A 34 -2.45 5.99 7.62
CA GLY A 34 -3.11 5.54 6.40
C GLY A 34 -4.64 5.55 6.53
N PHE A 35 -5.17 5.16 7.69
CA PHE A 35 -6.61 5.19 7.97
C PHE A 35 -7.15 6.63 8.07
N VAL A 36 -6.43 7.53 8.73
CA VAL A 36 -6.80 8.96 8.80
C VAL A 36 -6.81 9.60 7.41
N LEU A 37 -5.78 9.34 6.61
CA LEU A 37 -5.72 9.79 5.21
C LEU A 37 -6.87 9.21 4.39
N TYR A 38 -7.15 7.90 4.52
CA TYR A 38 -8.29 7.26 3.86
C TYR A 38 -9.61 7.95 4.21
N LEU A 39 -9.82 8.25 5.49
CA LEU A 39 -11.05 8.90 5.96
C LEU A 39 -11.20 10.32 5.38
N LEU A 40 -10.11 11.10 5.36
CA LEU A 40 -10.06 12.42 4.75
C LEU A 40 -10.45 12.35 3.27
N PHE A 41 -9.83 11.44 2.51
CA PHE A 41 -10.14 11.27 1.10
C PHE A 41 -11.57 10.77 0.87
N TYR A 42 -12.07 9.88 1.71
CA TYR A 42 -13.44 9.35 1.63
C TYR A 42 -14.49 10.47 1.79
N ILE A 43 -14.25 11.41 2.72
CA ILE A 43 -15.12 12.56 2.96
C ILE A 43 -15.00 13.59 1.83
N SER A 44 -13.80 13.80 1.28
CA SER A 44 -13.60 14.72 0.15
C SER A 44 -14.06 14.17 -1.20
N ALA A 45 -14.19 12.84 -1.34
CA ALA A 45 -14.58 12.18 -2.59
C ALA A 45 -15.85 12.73 -3.24
N PRO A 46 -16.98 12.93 -2.52
CA PRO A 46 -18.18 13.53 -3.12
C PRO A 46 -17.96 14.98 -3.57
N TRP A 47 -17.18 15.78 -2.85
CA TRP A 47 -16.90 17.18 -3.22
C TRP A 47 -16.09 17.26 -4.53
N VAL A 48 -15.14 16.35 -4.71
CA VAL A 48 -14.35 16.26 -5.94
C VAL A 48 -15.20 15.73 -7.10
N ALA A 49 -16.09 14.76 -6.85
CA ALA A 49 -16.99 14.24 -7.87
C ALA A 49 -17.96 15.32 -8.38
N ASP A 50 -18.49 16.15 -7.48
CA ASP A 50 -19.33 17.30 -7.83
C ASP A 50 -18.52 18.36 -8.60
N PHE A 51 -17.27 18.63 -8.19
CA PHE A 51 -16.40 19.58 -8.89
C PHE A 51 -16.10 19.16 -10.34
N TYR A 52 -15.91 17.86 -10.57
CA TYR A 52 -15.67 17.30 -11.91
C TYR A 52 -16.95 16.93 -12.67
N GLY A 53 -18.13 17.05 -12.05
CA GLY A 53 -19.42 16.68 -12.64
C GLY A 53 -19.56 15.19 -13.00
N LEU A 54 -18.75 14.32 -12.37
CA LEU A 54 -18.64 12.89 -12.68
C LEU A 54 -18.91 12.07 -11.40
N PRO A 55 -20.16 11.64 -11.16
CA PRO A 55 -20.51 10.89 -9.94
C PRO A 55 -19.79 9.54 -9.84
N GLU A 56 -19.43 8.92 -10.97
CA GLU A 56 -18.63 7.70 -10.99
C GLU A 56 -17.22 7.88 -10.39
N LEU A 57 -16.68 9.11 -10.46
CA LEU A 57 -15.38 9.45 -9.92
C LEU A 57 -15.33 9.31 -8.39
N SER A 58 -16.47 9.52 -7.72
CA SER A 58 -16.61 9.31 -6.26
C SER A 58 -16.32 7.87 -5.88
N LEU A 59 -16.93 6.93 -6.62
CA LEU A 59 -16.77 5.48 -6.40
C LEU A 59 -15.34 5.05 -6.71
N VAL A 60 -14.78 5.50 -7.83
CA VAL A 60 -13.39 5.22 -8.21
C VAL A 60 -12.43 5.73 -7.14
N MET A 61 -12.60 6.96 -6.65
CA MET A 61 -11.70 7.53 -5.66
C MET A 61 -11.76 6.76 -4.34
N ARG A 62 -12.96 6.39 -3.88
CA ARG A 62 -13.14 5.55 -2.67
C ARG A 62 -12.42 4.21 -2.78
N VAL A 63 -12.48 3.58 -3.95
CA VAL A 63 -11.86 2.27 -4.22
C VAL A 63 -10.34 2.40 -4.33
N VAL A 64 -9.83 3.42 -5.02
CA VAL A 64 -8.38 3.69 -5.11
C VAL A 64 -7.79 4.03 -3.74
N CYS A 65 -8.53 4.75 -2.89
CA CYS A 65 -8.08 5.10 -1.55
C CYS A 65 -7.89 3.87 -0.64
N LEU A 66 -8.61 2.77 -0.86
CA LEU A 66 -8.31 1.49 -0.17
C LEU A 66 -6.87 1.03 -0.44
N GLY A 67 -6.32 1.38 -1.59
CA GLY A 67 -4.92 1.15 -1.94
C GLY A 67 -3.93 1.80 -0.97
N ILE A 68 -4.30 2.91 -0.31
CA ILE A 68 -3.48 3.56 0.72
C ILE A 68 -3.26 2.61 1.90
N ILE A 69 -4.32 1.92 2.34
CA ILE A 69 -4.23 0.95 3.44
C ILE A 69 -3.29 -0.20 3.05
N PHE A 70 -3.48 -0.78 1.85
CA PHE A 70 -2.58 -1.82 1.35
C PHE A 70 -1.13 -1.34 1.29
N ASN A 71 -0.90 -0.11 0.84
CA ASN A 71 0.43 0.47 0.76
C ASN A 71 1.06 0.67 2.15
N SER A 72 0.29 1.17 3.13
CA SER A 72 0.73 1.28 4.53
C SER A 72 1.15 -0.07 5.12
N LEU A 73 0.46 -1.17 4.78
CA LEU A 73 0.86 -2.51 5.18
C LEU A 73 2.14 -2.96 4.46
N ALA A 74 2.24 -2.69 3.16
CA ALA A 74 3.37 -3.09 2.32
C ALA A 74 4.66 -2.33 2.68
N VAL A 75 4.58 -1.07 3.14
CA VAL A 75 5.74 -0.21 3.38
C VAL A 75 6.68 -0.79 4.44
N VAL A 76 6.13 -1.41 5.50
CA VAL A 76 6.94 -2.05 6.55
C VAL A 76 7.63 -3.30 6.01
N GLN A 77 6.93 -4.12 5.22
CA GLN A 77 7.54 -5.31 4.60
C GLN A 77 8.65 -4.94 3.63
N ARG A 78 8.40 -3.91 2.82
CA ARG A 78 9.36 -3.39 1.86
C ARG A 78 10.59 -2.81 2.58
N ALA A 79 10.39 -2.06 3.67
CA ALA A 79 11.49 -1.57 4.50
C ALA A 79 12.33 -2.71 5.09
N LEU A 80 11.69 -3.78 5.60
CA LEU A 80 12.40 -4.95 6.12
C LEU A 80 13.25 -5.65 5.04
N LEU A 81 12.72 -5.80 3.83
CA LEU A 81 13.43 -6.39 2.70
C LEU A 81 14.60 -5.52 2.22
N ILE A 82 14.41 -4.20 2.19
CA ILE A 82 15.47 -3.23 1.87
C ILE A 82 16.61 -3.32 2.90
N VAL A 83 16.28 -3.41 4.20
CA VAL A 83 17.28 -3.56 5.26
C VAL A 83 18.05 -4.88 5.13
N ARG A 84 17.40 -5.96 4.66
CA ARG A 84 18.04 -7.23 4.32
C ARG A 84 18.80 -7.22 2.99
N ILE A 85 18.81 -6.09 2.27
CA ILE A 85 19.39 -5.94 0.92
C ILE A 85 18.78 -6.96 -0.07
N ASP A 86 17.55 -7.42 0.18
CA ASP A 86 16.88 -8.44 -0.63
C ASP A 86 15.99 -7.82 -1.70
N PHE A 87 16.60 -7.03 -2.57
CA PHE A 87 15.93 -6.40 -3.72
C PHE A 87 15.44 -7.43 -4.74
N LYS A 88 16.05 -8.63 -4.78
CA LYS A 88 15.63 -9.72 -5.67
C LYS A 88 14.21 -10.16 -5.35
N THR A 89 13.90 -10.34 -4.07
CA THR A 89 12.56 -10.70 -3.61
C THR A 89 11.53 -9.62 -3.92
N GLN A 90 11.86 -8.35 -3.70
CA GLN A 90 10.98 -7.22 -4.00
C GLN A 90 10.71 -7.08 -5.52
N ALA A 91 11.73 -7.30 -6.35
CA ALA A 91 11.60 -7.28 -7.80
C ALA A 91 10.74 -8.45 -8.30
N LYS A 92 10.96 -9.67 -7.80
CA LYS A 92 10.14 -10.85 -8.13
C LYS A 92 8.67 -10.62 -7.76
N ALA A 93 8.39 -10.14 -6.55
CA ALA A 93 7.03 -9.85 -6.12
C ALA A 93 6.36 -8.78 -7.00
N SER A 94 7.09 -7.75 -7.41
CA SER A 94 6.58 -6.68 -8.27
C SER A 94 6.33 -7.15 -9.70
N LEU A 95 7.21 -7.99 -10.26
CA LEU A 95 7.01 -8.59 -11.57
C LEU A 95 5.80 -9.53 -11.59
N ILE A 96 5.68 -10.43 -10.61
CA ILE A 96 4.53 -11.35 -10.52
C ILE A 96 3.23 -10.57 -10.36
N ALA A 97 3.21 -9.56 -9.48
CA ALA A 97 2.05 -8.69 -9.30
C ALA A 97 1.69 -7.95 -10.59
N ALA A 98 2.68 -7.40 -11.31
CA ALA A 98 2.47 -6.69 -12.57
C ALA A 98 1.90 -7.60 -13.65
N VAL A 99 2.41 -8.82 -13.78
CA VAL A 99 1.90 -9.78 -14.78
C VAL A 99 0.46 -10.18 -14.45
N ILE A 100 0.18 -10.59 -13.21
CA ILE A 100 -1.17 -11.05 -12.84
C ILE A 100 -2.18 -9.90 -12.93
N SER A 101 -1.83 -8.72 -12.41
CA SER A 101 -2.70 -7.54 -12.50
C SER A 101 -2.90 -7.08 -13.94
N GLY A 102 -1.88 -7.13 -14.79
CA GLY A 102 -1.97 -6.82 -16.21
C GLY A 102 -2.94 -7.74 -16.93
N VAL A 103 -2.85 -9.05 -16.70
CA VAL A 103 -3.79 -10.03 -17.27
C VAL A 103 -5.22 -9.77 -16.78
N ALA A 104 -5.41 -9.54 -15.48
CA ALA A 104 -6.72 -9.21 -14.92
C ALA A 104 -7.29 -7.90 -15.48
N GLY A 105 -6.46 -6.87 -15.64
CA GLY A 105 -6.83 -5.58 -16.22
C GLY A 105 -7.23 -5.69 -17.69
N ILE A 106 -6.47 -6.46 -18.48
CA ILE A 106 -6.80 -6.72 -19.89
C ILE A 106 -8.11 -7.49 -19.99
N MET A 107 -8.32 -8.54 -19.19
CA MET A 107 -9.59 -9.28 -19.17
C MET A 107 -10.79 -8.38 -18.87
N LEU A 108 -10.65 -7.46 -17.90
CA LEU A 108 -11.70 -6.49 -17.55
C LEU A 108 -11.87 -5.37 -18.60
N ALA A 109 -10.81 -5.01 -19.32
CA ALA A 109 -10.92 -4.05 -20.41
C ALA A 109 -11.75 -4.64 -21.57
N TYR A 110 -11.58 -5.93 -21.86
CA TYR A 110 -12.36 -6.64 -22.88
C TYR A 110 -13.85 -6.78 -22.54
N THR A 111 -14.22 -6.79 -21.25
CA THR A 111 -15.63 -6.82 -20.83
C THR A 111 -16.31 -5.45 -20.85
N GLY A 112 -15.62 -4.40 -21.30
CA GLY A 112 -16.19 -3.06 -21.47
C GLY A 112 -16.24 -2.22 -20.19
N PHE A 113 -15.56 -2.63 -19.11
CA PHE A 113 -15.56 -1.92 -17.83
C PHE A 113 -14.72 -0.63 -17.80
N GLY A 114 -14.07 -0.25 -18.91
CA GLY A 114 -13.42 1.07 -19.08
C GLY A 114 -12.49 1.46 -17.93
N VAL A 115 -12.82 2.55 -17.23
CA VAL A 115 -12.05 3.08 -16.09
C VAL A 115 -11.90 2.05 -14.95
N TRP A 116 -12.90 1.20 -14.73
CA TRP A 116 -12.87 0.17 -13.69
C TRP A 116 -11.82 -0.90 -13.95
N ALA A 117 -11.45 -1.16 -15.21
CA ALA A 117 -10.39 -2.10 -15.54
C ALA A 117 -9.04 -1.64 -14.97
N LEU A 118 -8.73 -0.34 -15.08
CA LEU A 118 -7.52 0.26 -14.51
C LEU A 118 -7.54 0.26 -12.98
N VAL A 119 -8.69 0.59 -12.38
CA VAL A 119 -8.83 0.61 -10.92
C VAL A 119 -8.66 -0.79 -10.32
N CYS A 120 -9.31 -1.78 -10.92
CA CYS A 120 -9.19 -3.18 -10.51
C CYS A 120 -7.76 -3.70 -10.74
N GLN A 121 -7.13 -3.39 -11.88
CA GLN A 121 -5.73 -3.71 -12.13
C GLN A 121 -4.83 -3.15 -11.01
N GLN A 122 -4.98 -1.86 -10.68
CA GLN A 122 -4.18 -1.20 -9.67
C GLN A 122 -4.34 -1.87 -8.30
N LEU A 123 -5.58 -2.16 -7.88
CA LEU A 123 -5.86 -2.82 -6.62
C LEU A 123 -5.36 -4.26 -6.57
N VAL A 124 -5.55 -5.03 -7.65
CA VAL A 124 -5.03 -6.39 -7.77
C VAL A 124 -3.50 -6.38 -7.69
N ASN A 125 -2.85 -5.42 -8.34
CA ASN A 125 -1.40 -5.25 -8.26
C ASN A 125 -0.96 -4.99 -6.82
N LEU A 126 -1.54 -3.99 -6.17
CA LEU A 126 -1.25 -3.64 -4.77
C LEU A 126 -1.49 -4.82 -3.83
N GLY A 127 -2.63 -5.49 -3.97
CA GLY A 127 -3.02 -6.64 -3.15
C GLY A 127 -2.02 -7.78 -3.31
N ILE A 128 -1.76 -8.22 -4.55
CA ILE A 128 -0.82 -9.31 -4.84
C ILE A 128 0.59 -8.94 -4.40
N ASN A 129 1.06 -7.72 -4.66
CA ASN A 129 2.38 -7.27 -4.24
C ASN A 129 2.51 -7.32 -2.73
N THR A 130 1.53 -6.78 -2.01
CA THR A 130 1.51 -6.80 -0.53
C THR A 130 1.53 -8.23 -0.01
N LEU A 131 0.71 -9.12 -0.60
CA LEU A 131 0.59 -10.53 -0.19
C LEU A 131 1.89 -11.30 -0.43
N LEU A 132 2.52 -11.13 -1.60
CA LEU A 132 3.82 -11.71 -1.93
C LEU A 132 4.92 -11.19 -1.00
N LEU A 133 4.97 -9.87 -0.78
CA LEU A 133 5.93 -9.27 0.16
C LEU A 133 5.74 -9.85 1.57
N TRP A 134 4.51 -10.08 2.00
CA TRP A 134 4.23 -10.66 3.31
C TRP A 134 4.67 -12.12 3.41
N ILE A 135 4.40 -12.91 2.37
CA ILE A 135 4.85 -14.31 2.29
C ILE A 135 6.39 -14.40 2.29
N PHE A 136 7.07 -13.58 1.49
CA PHE A 136 8.52 -13.63 1.36
C PHE A 136 9.28 -13.01 2.54
N SER A 137 8.73 -11.94 3.13
CA SER A 137 9.34 -11.29 4.31
C SER A 137 9.40 -12.25 5.51
N LYS A 138 8.49 -13.24 5.57
CA LYS A 138 8.26 -14.18 6.70
C LYS A 138 8.03 -13.48 8.06
N TRP A 139 7.96 -12.16 8.07
CA TRP A 139 7.77 -11.36 9.26
C TRP A 139 6.28 -11.27 9.57
N LYS A 140 5.90 -11.70 10.79
CA LYS A 140 4.56 -11.50 11.34
C LYS A 140 4.65 -10.43 12.42
N PRO A 141 3.76 -9.42 12.44
CA PRO A 141 3.74 -8.43 13.52
C PRO A 141 3.53 -9.15 14.85
N MET A 142 4.51 -9.06 15.75
CA MET A 142 4.40 -9.58 17.10
C MET A 142 3.54 -8.62 17.93
N ARG A 143 2.60 -9.17 18.69
CA ARG A 143 1.52 -8.45 19.43
C ARG A 143 2.00 -7.68 20.67
N THR A 144 3.28 -7.30 20.72
CA THR A 144 3.92 -6.65 21.86
C THR A 144 4.14 -5.17 21.56
N TYR A 145 3.38 -4.33 22.26
CA TYR A 145 3.42 -2.86 22.19
C TYR A 145 4.39 -2.36 23.27
N SER A 146 5.45 -1.60 22.92
CA SER A 146 6.32 -0.94 23.92
C SER A 146 6.29 0.57 23.72
N TRP A 147 5.81 1.26 24.75
CA TRP A 147 5.73 2.71 24.90
C TRP A 147 7.10 3.38 25.10
N LYS A 148 8.23 2.65 25.02
CA LYS A 148 9.57 3.16 25.33
C LYS A 148 10.38 3.70 24.15
N SER A 149 9.84 3.68 22.93
CA SER A 149 10.60 4.05 21.72
C SER A 149 10.22 5.40 21.10
N PHE A 150 9.38 6.21 21.77
CA PHE A 150 9.23 7.62 21.42
C PHE A 150 10.45 8.43 21.88
#